data_AF-A0A355K946-F1
#
_entry.id   AF-A0A355K946-F1
#
_cell.length_a   1.000
_cell.length_b   1.000
_cell.length_c   1.000
_cell.angle_alpha   90.00
_cell.angle_beta   90.00
_cell.angle_gamma   90.00
#
_symmetry.space_group_name_H-M   'P 1'
#
loop_
_entity.id
_entity.type
_entity.pdbx_description
1 polymer ?
#
loop_
_entity_poly.entity_id
_entity_poly.type
_entity_poly.pdbx_seq_one_letter_code
_entity_poly.pdbx_strand_id
1 'polypeptide(L)'
;SGYADKVRTEFQNSPMAYMFAMRFIPAMPFPVANILPAILGAKYRDYAITTALGIIPGVIAYTWVGAGLGATFAKGEDPDLASVFQNLLPAAIALGVVSLLPVAWKKFFPKKANQIEEAA
;
A
#
# COMPACT_ATOMS: atom_id res chain seq x y z
N SER A 1 -22.77 14.51 -16.79
CA SER A 1 -21.34 14.84 -16.58
C SER A 1 -21.13 15.04 -15.10
N GLY A 2 -21.18 13.95 -14.34
CA GLY A 2 -20.97 13.97 -12.90
C GLY A 2 -19.54 13.56 -12.54
N TYR A 3 -19.10 13.88 -11.33
CA TYR A 3 -17.83 13.42 -10.78
C TYR A 3 -17.66 11.89 -10.86
N ALA A 4 -18.74 11.15 -10.61
CA ALA A 4 -18.77 9.69 -10.73
C ALA A 4 -18.45 9.17 -12.14
N ASP A 5 -18.88 9.89 -13.19
CA ASP A 5 -18.57 9.52 -14.58
C ASP A 5 -17.07 9.71 -14.86
N LYS A 6 -16.49 10.82 -14.37
CA LYS A 6 -15.04 11.10 -14.52
C LYS A 6 -14.21 9.99 -13.87
N VAL A 7 -14.53 9.61 -12.63
CA VAL A 7 -13.84 8.51 -11.91
C VAL A 7 -13.96 7.19 -12.65
N ARG A 8 -15.15 6.87 -13.16
CA ARG A 8 -15.37 5.63 -13.92
C ARG A 8 -14.59 5.59 -15.24
N THR A 9 -14.56 6.69 -15.97
CA THR A 9 -13.78 6.79 -17.22
C THR A 9 -12.29 6.61 -16.94
N GLU A 10 -11.76 7.27 -15.91
CA GLU A 10 -10.34 7.14 -15.55
C GLU A 10 -10.00 5.71 -15.09
N PHE A 11 -10.89 5.08 -14.33
CA PHE A 11 -10.76 3.69 -13.96
C PHE A 11 -10.71 2.77 -15.19
N GLN A 12 -11.61 2.95 -16.15
CA GLN A 12 -11.66 2.10 -17.35
C GLN A 12 -10.47 2.31 -18.28
N ASN A 13 -9.89 3.51 -18.33
CA ASN A 13 -8.67 3.79 -19.09
C ASN A 13 -7.47 3.01 -18.55
N SER A 14 -7.41 2.75 -17.23
CA SER A 14 -6.28 2.06 -16.60
C SER A 14 -6.65 1.35 -15.29
N PRO A 15 -7.40 0.23 -15.35
CA PRO A 15 -7.97 -0.42 -14.16
C PRO A 15 -6.90 -0.87 -13.17
N MET A 16 -5.83 -1.53 -13.67
CA MET A 16 -4.76 -2.02 -12.82
C MET A 16 -3.99 -0.90 -12.13
N ALA A 17 -3.69 0.18 -12.85
CA ALA A 17 -2.98 1.31 -12.27
C ALA A 17 -3.83 1.97 -11.18
N TYR A 18 -5.11 2.23 -11.46
CA TYR A 18 -6.02 2.82 -10.47
C TYR A 18 -6.13 1.93 -9.22
N MET A 19 -6.24 0.61 -9.40
CA MET A 19 -6.25 -0.37 -8.32
C MET A 19 -4.94 -0.43 -7.52
N PHE A 20 -3.77 -0.32 -8.16
CA PHE A 20 -2.50 -0.20 -7.43
C PHE A 20 -2.43 1.10 -6.64
N ALA A 21 -2.94 2.23 -7.17
CA ALA A 21 -3.00 3.50 -6.44
C ALA A 21 -3.68 3.34 -5.11
N MET A 22 -4.89 2.78 -5.16
CA MET A 22 -5.73 2.66 -3.98
C MET A 22 -5.09 1.80 -2.89
N ARG A 23 -4.16 0.91 -3.25
CA ARG A 23 -3.44 0.04 -2.31
C ARG A 23 -2.14 0.65 -1.79
N PHE A 24 -1.48 1.50 -2.58
CA PHE A 24 -0.24 2.17 -2.17
C PHE A 24 -0.47 3.50 -1.46
N ILE A 25 -1.63 4.13 -1.61
CA ILE A 25 -2.01 5.33 -0.86
C ILE A 25 -2.42 4.91 0.55
N PRO A 26 -1.62 5.21 1.60
CA PRO A 26 -1.91 4.76 2.96
C PRO A 26 -3.12 5.45 3.57
N ALA A 27 -3.48 6.64 3.09
CA ALA A 27 -4.68 7.35 3.51
C ALA A 27 -5.97 6.72 2.99
N MET A 28 -5.89 5.75 2.06
CA MET A 28 -7.07 5.15 1.47
C MET A 28 -7.71 4.14 2.45
N PRO A 29 -9.02 4.26 2.75
CA PRO A 29 -9.69 3.31 3.61
C PRO A 29 -9.73 1.91 2.97
N PHE A 30 -9.50 0.88 3.78
CA PHE A 30 -9.52 -0.51 3.31
C PHE A 30 -10.82 -0.91 2.58
N PRO A 31 -12.04 -0.56 3.07
CA PRO A 31 -13.27 -0.90 2.35
C PRO A 31 -13.35 -0.23 0.97
N VAL A 32 -12.86 1.01 0.85
CA VAL A 32 -12.87 1.77 -0.41
C VAL A 32 -11.97 1.09 -1.44
N ALA A 33 -10.73 0.75 -1.07
CA ALA A 33 -9.79 0.08 -1.98
C ALA A 33 -10.27 -1.29 -2.49
N ASN A 34 -11.18 -1.96 -1.77
CA ASN A 34 -11.70 -3.29 -2.11
C ASN A 34 -13.07 -3.24 -2.83
N ILE A 35 -13.99 -2.37 -2.39
CA ILE A 35 -15.37 -2.32 -2.91
C ILE A 35 -15.46 -1.40 -4.14
N LEU A 36 -14.75 -0.27 -4.15
CA LEU A 36 -14.81 0.69 -5.25
C LEU A 36 -14.43 0.08 -6.61
N PRO A 37 -13.38 -0.76 -6.75
CA PRO A 37 -13.11 -1.46 -8.00
C PRO A 37 -14.29 -2.29 -8.52
N ALA A 38 -15.01 -2.97 -7.61
CA ALA A 38 -16.15 -3.80 -7.99
C ALA A 38 -17.30 -2.94 -8.55
N ILE A 39 -17.57 -1.80 -7.91
CA ILE A 39 -18.57 -0.82 -8.38
C ILE A 39 -18.17 -0.25 -9.75
N LEU A 40 -16.88 -0.01 -9.98
CA LEU A 40 -16.35 0.54 -11.23
C LEU A 40 -16.24 -0.49 -12.38
N GLY A 41 -16.56 -1.77 -12.11
CA GLY A 41 -16.55 -2.84 -13.10
C GLY A 41 -15.18 -3.46 -13.35
N ALA A 42 -14.36 -3.60 -12.30
CA ALA A 42 -13.07 -4.30 -12.40
C ALA A 42 -13.23 -5.74 -12.90
N LYS A 43 -12.34 -6.17 -13.80
CA LYS A 43 -12.22 -7.59 -14.15
C LYS A 43 -11.61 -8.33 -12.96
N TYR A 44 -12.17 -9.50 -12.62
CA TYR A 44 -11.68 -10.33 -11.51
C TYR A 44 -10.17 -10.57 -11.55
N ARG A 45 -9.63 -10.90 -12.72
CA ARG A 45 -8.19 -11.13 -12.91
C ARG A 45 -7.35 -9.91 -12.51
N ASP A 46 -7.77 -8.72 -12.93
CA ASP A 46 -7.03 -7.49 -12.68
C ASP A 46 -7.13 -7.12 -11.18
N TYR A 47 -8.30 -7.34 -10.57
CA TYR A 47 -8.50 -7.18 -9.13
C TYR A 47 -7.63 -8.15 -8.30
N ALA A 48 -7.59 -9.43 -8.68
CA ALA A 48 -6.79 -10.44 -7.99
C ALA A 48 -5.29 -10.14 -8.06
N ILE A 49 -4.77 -9.81 -9.26
CA ILE A 49 -3.35 -9.48 -9.46
C ILE A 49 -2.96 -8.23 -8.66
N THR A 50 -3.76 -7.17 -8.75
CA THR A 50 -3.46 -5.91 -8.05
C THR A 50 -3.57 -6.05 -6.53
N THR A 51 -4.49 -6.89 -6.04
CA THR A 51 -4.58 -7.23 -4.60
C THR A 51 -3.36 -8.00 -4.14
N ALA A 52 -3.01 -9.10 -4.82
CA ALA A 52 -1.88 -9.92 -4.45
C ALA A 52 -0.59 -9.10 -4.43
N LEU A 53 -0.28 -8.41 -5.53
CA LEU A 53 0.96 -7.63 -5.64
C LEU A 53 0.96 -6.35 -4.81
N GLY A 54 -0.20 -5.71 -4.63
CA GLY A 54 -0.31 -4.46 -3.87
C GLY A 54 -0.20 -4.64 -2.36
N ILE A 55 -0.59 -5.81 -1.84
CA ILE A 55 -0.56 -6.10 -0.39
C ILE A 55 0.79 -6.67 0.07
N ILE A 56 1.49 -7.42 -0.79
CA ILE A 56 2.78 -8.07 -0.46
C ILE A 56 3.77 -7.14 0.26
N PRO A 57 4.03 -5.90 -0.21
CA PRO A 57 5.01 -5.04 0.45
C PRO A 57 4.60 -4.68 1.89
N GLY A 58 3.31 -4.41 2.12
CA GLY A 58 2.78 -4.14 3.46
C GLY A 58 2.88 -5.35 4.38
N VAL A 59 2.60 -6.54 3.86
CA VAL A 59 2.75 -7.80 4.61
C VAL A 59 4.21 -8.02 5.01
N ILE A 60 5.15 -7.84 4.08
CA ILE A 60 6.59 -7.98 4.37
C ILE A 60 7.02 -7.02 5.48
N ALA A 61 6.61 -5.74 5.41
CA ALA A 61 6.96 -4.78 6.46
C ALA A 61 6.34 -5.17 7.81
N TYR A 62 5.06 -5.57 7.84
CA TYR A 62 4.38 -5.94 9.08
C TYR A 62 4.94 -7.21 9.73
N THR A 63 5.27 -8.23 8.93
CA THR A 63 5.89 -9.46 9.44
C THR A 63 7.29 -9.19 9.99
N TRP A 64 8.05 -8.28 9.37
CA TRP A 64 9.37 -7.89 9.89
C TRP A 64 9.29 -7.17 11.23
N VAL A 65 8.31 -6.26 11.39
CA VAL A 65 8.03 -5.61 12.68
C VAL A 65 7.75 -6.66 13.75
N GLY A 66 6.85 -7.61 13.46
CA GLY A 66 6.50 -8.69 14.38
C GLY A 66 7.71 -9.57 14.75
N ALA A 67 8.53 -9.94 13.77
CA ALA A 67 9.74 -10.74 13.99
C ALA A 67 10.79 -10.02 14.84
N GLY A 68 11.02 -8.73 14.59
CA GLY A 68 11.96 -7.91 15.38
C GLY A 68 11.52 -7.73 16.83
N LEU A 69 10.23 -7.49 17.05
CA LEU A 69 9.64 -7.42 18.39
C LEU A 69 9.71 -8.79 19.10
N GLY A 70 9.34 -9.87 18.43
CA GLY A 70 9.43 -11.23 18.97
C GLY A 70 10.84 -11.62 19.42
N ALA A 71 11.86 -11.30 18.61
CA ALA A 71 13.26 -11.55 18.95
C ALA A 71 13.73 -10.71 20.16
N THR A 72 13.16 -9.53 20.37
CA THR A 72 13.46 -8.67 21.52
C THR A 72 12.83 -9.22 22.79
N PHE A 73 11.57 -9.65 22.75
CA PHE A 73 10.86 -10.16 23.92
C PHE A 73 11.29 -11.59 24.31
N ALA A 74 11.74 -12.43 23.36
CA ALA A 74 12.17 -13.79 23.63
C ALA A 74 13.48 -13.89 24.44
N LYS A 75 14.25 -12.80 24.56
CA LYS A 75 15.52 -12.79 25.30
C LYS A 75 15.34 -12.74 26.82
N GLY A 76 14.16 -12.38 27.35
CA GLY A 76 13.86 -12.45 28.78
C GLY A 76 14.69 -11.52 29.71
N GLU A 77 15.69 -10.81 29.19
CA GLU A 77 16.44 -9.76 29.88
C GLU A 77 15.73 -8.41 29.74
N ASP A 78 15.96 -7.49 30.70
CA ASP A 78 15.49 -6.10 30.57
C ASP A 78 15.96 -5.53 29.22
N PRO A 79 15.03 -5.22 28.30
CA PRO A 79 15.41 -4.87 26.95
C PRO A 79 16.10 -3.51 26.96
N ASP A 80 17.42 -3.54 26.87
CA ASP A 80 18.23 -2.34 26.79
C ASP A 80 17.88 -1.61 25.47
N LEU A 81 17.71 -0.28 25.54
CA LEU A 81 17.17 0.54 24.45
C LEU A 81 17.91 0.35 23.12
N ALA A 82 19.21 0.09 23.18
CA ALA A 82 20.06 -0.20 22.02
C ALA A 82 19.71 -1.51 21.31
N SER A 83 19.34 -2.57 22.07
CA SER A 83 18.97 -3.88 21.52
C SER A 83 17.61 -3.83 20.82
N VAL A 84 16.66 -3.08 21.39
CA VAL A 84 15.34 -2.82 20.79
C VAL A 84 15.51 -2.09 19.46
N PHE A 85 16.36 -1.06 19.43
CA PHE A 85 16.61 -0.28 18.21
C PHE A 85 17.28 -1.12 17.12
N GLN A 86 18.24 -1.99 17.47
CA GLN A 86 18.89 -2.89 16.51
C GLN A 86 17.92 -3.92 15.92
N ASN A 87 17.03 -4.51 16.72
CA ASN A 87 16.05 -5.49 16.25
C ASN A 87 14.93 -4.84 15.43
N LEU A 88 14.61 -3.56 15.69
CA LEU A 88 13.65 -2.79 14.91
C LEU A 88 14.24 -2.16 13.65
N LEU A 89 15.56 -2.06 13.54
CA LEU A 89 16.22 -1.42 12.39
C LEU A 89 15.84 -2.06 11.03
N PRO A 90 15.76 -3.40 10.88
CA PRO A 90 15.28 -4.02 9.65
C PRO A 90 13.83 -3.64 9.33
N ALA A 91 12.98 -3.58 10.36
CA ALA A 91 11.59 -3.19 10.23
C ALA A 91 11.44 -1.70 9.88
N ALA A 92 12.27 -0.82 10.46
CA ALA A 92 12.32 0.60 10.14
C ALA A 92 12.78 0.84 8.70
N ILE A 93 13.78 0.09 8.23
CA ILE A 93 14.22 0.14 6.82
C ILE A 93 13.09 -0.38 5.91
N ALA A 94 12.45 -1.50 6.25
CA ALA A 94 11.35 -2.05 5.47
C ALA A 94 10.17 -1.08 5.40
N LEU A 95 9.78 -0.47 6.52
CA LEU A 95 8.76 0.58 6.58
C LEU A 95 9.16 1.81 5.79
N GLY A 96 10.43 2.22 5.87
CA GLY A 96 10.99 3.31 5.06
C GLY A 96 10.85 3.03 3.56
N VAL A 97 11.25 1.83 3.12
CA VAL A 97 11.09 1.39 1.72
C VAL A 97 9.61 1.34 1.32
N VAL A 98 8.74 0.81 2.17
CA VAL A 98 7.29 0.77 1.91
C VAL A 98 6.69 2.17 1.81
N SER A 99 7.13 3.11 2.65
CA SER A 99 6.67 4.50 2.61
C SER A 99 7.09 5.22 1.33
N LEU A 100 8.18 4.78 0.69
CA LEU A 100 8.68 5.32 -0.57
C LEU A 100 8.01 4.72 -1.80
N LEU A 101 7.29 3.58 -1.67
CA LEU A 101 6.54 2.98 -2.78
C LEU A 101 5.56 3.95 -3.45
N PRO A 102 4.70 4.69 -2.72
CA PRO A 102 3.81 5.67 -3.36
C PRO A 102 4.58 6.79 -4.10
N VAL A 103 5.74 7.22 -3.58
CA VAL A 103 6.59 8.25 -4.21
C VAL A 103 7.24 7.72 -5.49
N ALA A 104 7.83 6.52 -5.42
CA ALA A 104 8.40 5.84 -6.58
C ALA A 104 7.32 5.64 -7.65
N TRP A 105 6.13 5.21 -7.25
CA TRP A 105 5.01 4.98 -8.15
C TRP A 105 4.53 6.28 -8.81
N LYS A 106 4.45 7.40 -8.07
CA LYS A 106 4.16 8.73 -8.63
C LYS A 106 5.23 9.20 -9.62
N LYS A 107 6.51 8.89 -9.37
CA LYS A 107 7.62 9.21 -10.28
C LYS A 107 7.59 8.41 -11.58
N PHE A 108 7.22 7.12 -11.52
CA PHE A 108 7.13 6.27 -12.72
C PHE A 108 5.78 6.41 -13.45
N PHE A 109 4.73 6.91 -12.80
CA PHE A 109 3.39 7.10 -13.36
C PHE A 109 2.78 8.50 -13.09
N PRO A 110 3.46 9.61 -13.45
CA PRO A 110 3.15 10.97 -12.98
C PRO A 110 1.82 11.53 -13.48
N LYS A 111 1.38 11.18 -14.70
CA LYS A 111 0.07 11.64 -15.23
C LYS A 111 -1.12 11.07 -14.46
N LYS A 112 -0.98 9.89 -13.85
CA LYS A 112 -2.10 9.16 -13.22
C LYS A 112 -2.26 9.50 -11.74
N ALA A 113 -1.19 9.85 -11.03
CA ALA A 113 -1.27 10.19 -9.61
C ALA A 113 -2.01 11.51 -9.34
N ASN A 114 -1.77 12.54 -10.16
CA ASN A 114 -2.38 13.87 -9.96
C ASN A 114 -3.88 13.89 -10.29
N GLN A 115 -4.35 13.06 -11.24
CA GLN A 115 -5.78 12.94 -11.58
C GLN A 115 -6.59 12.23 -10.49
N ILE A 116 -5.91 11.51 -9.58
CA ILE A 116 -6.53 10.70 -8.52
C ILE A 116 -6.62 11.49 -7.20
N GLU A 117 -5.63 12.35 -6.89
CA GLU A 117 -5.75 13.34 -5.79
C GLU A 117 -6.89 14.34 -6.04
N GLU A 118 -7.16 14.69 -7.29
CA GLU A 118 -8.33 15.49 -7.68
C GLU A 118 -9.67 14.73 -7.57
N ALA A 119 -9.61 13.41 -7.41
CA ALA A 119 -10.76 12.50 -7.44
C ALA A 119 -11.06 11.82 -6.08
N ALA A 120 -10.27 12.11 -5.03
CA ALA A 120 -10.45 11.64 -3.65
C ALA A 120 -10.78 12.81 -2.72
#